data_AF-A0A956AX23-F1
#
_entry.id   AF-A0A956AX23-F1
#
_cell.length_a   1.000
_cell.length_b   1.000
_cell.length_c   1.000
_cell.angle_alpha   90.00
_cell.angle_beta   90.00
_cell.angle_gamma   90.00
#
_symmetry.space_group_name_H-M   'P 1'
#
loop_
_entity.id
_entity.type
_entity.pdbx_description
1 polymer ?
#
loop_
_entity_poly.entity_id
_entity_poly.type
_entity_poly.pdbx_seq_one_letter_code
_entity_poly.pdbx_strand_id
1 'polypeptide(L)'
;MSAIKTVACLKNYLYRAMQLEHATIPTYLTALYSIHPQTNSDAFHIIRVVVVEEMLHLTIAANLMNAIGGEVDLTKDGFLPDFPTYLPDGETDFQVDLACLAPSTIQTFLQIERPSKRPEGVDPHVACGADHRAKLAVVPCDDTVRYYSIGDFYAAIAQGLKDLDCEYKALGKDLFCGDPARQITSEYYYSGGGTLEGVYDLDSALRMIDLVSSQGEGELGEPYDAQGELAHFYRFEQLLLGQYYQPGDAPHAPTGPACEVDWDAVYPAASNLKLSQIQAQDPELAAAAQAFNRTYFEFLQLLTEAFSGAPETLMTTAVPYMFRLRNGVNTLVRNPLAGTVASDLSAKYGAGEGPAHAAPTFEMGMFTK
;
A
#
# COMPACT_ATOMS: atom_id res chain seq x y z
N MET A 1 11.52 23.95 -11.10
CA MET A 1 10.55 24.61 -10.19
C MET A 1 9.59 23.53 -9.73
N SER A 2 9.41 23.30 -8.41
CA SER A 2 8.52 22.23 -7.92
C SER A 2 7.07 22.39 -8.41
N ALA A 3 6.36 21.29 -8.64
CA ALA A 3 4.91 21.29 -8.88
C ALA A 3 4.11 21.70 -7.63
N ILE A 4 4.70 21.54 -6.45
CA ILE A 4 4.10 21.88 -5.15
C ILE A 4 4.45 23.32 -4.80
N LYS A 5 3.48 24.22 -4.87
CA LYS A 5 3.69 25.67 -4.66
C LYS A 5 3.13 26.23 -3.36
N THR A 6 2.30 25.47 -2.66
CA THR A 6 1.65 25.93 -1.44
C THR A 6 1.57 24.80 -0.43
N VAL A 7 1.51 25.13 0.86
CA VAL A 7 1.29 24.15 1.94
C VAL A 7 -0.02 23.40 1.76
N ALA A 8 -1.06 24.05 1.21
CA ALA A 8 -2.32 23.37 0.89
C ALA A 8 -2.14 22.30 -0.21
N CYS A 9 -1.38 22.61 -1.28
CA CYS A 9 -1.04 21.62 -2.30
C CYS A 9 -0.20 20.49 -1.67
N LEU A 10 0.81 20.80 -0.84
CA LEU A 10 1.62 19.80 -0.13
C LEU A 10 0.78 18.86 0.76
N LYS A 11 -0.18 19.40 1.52
CA LYS A 11 -1.12 18.58 2.32
C LYS A 11 -1.93 17.64 1.43
N ASN A 12 -2.39 18.09 0.27
CA ASN A 12 -3.08 17.21 -0.67
C ASN A 12 -2.17 16.09 -1.19
N TYR A 13 -0.90 16.40 -1.49
CA TYR A 13 0.10 15.38 -1.86
C TYR A 13 0.27 14.34 -0.75
N LEU A 14 0.47 14.77 0.49
CA LEU A 14 0.65 13.86 1.64
C LEU A 14 -0.61 13.04 1.92
N TYR A 15 -1.81 13.60 1.69
CA TYR A 15 -3.04 12.83 1.74
C TYR A 15 -3.07 11.75 0.65
N ARG A 16 -2.66 12.08 -0.58
CA ARG A 16 -2.54 11.08 -1.66
C ARG A 16 -1.47 10.02 -1.36
N ALA A 17 -0.37 10.38 -0.70
CA ALA A 17 0.63 9.44 -0.23
C ALA A 17 0.01 8.42 0.75
N MET A 18 -0.69 8.88 1.79
CA MET A 18 -1.38 7.98 2.71
C MET A 18 -2.37 7.04 2.00
N GLN A 19 -3.10 7.54 1.01
CA GLN A 19 -4.00 6.67 0.23
C GLN A 19 -3.26 5.65 -0.64
N LEU A 20 -2.11 6.02 -1.19
CA LEU A 20 -1.26 5.16 -2.01
C LEU A 20 -0.70 4.01 -1.18
N GLU A 21 0.00 4.31 -0.08
CA GLU A 21 0.55 3.30 0.85
C GLU A 21 -0.57 2.42 1.42
N HIS A 22 -1.73 3.00 1.70
CA HIS A 22 -2.84 2.22 2.20
C HIS A 22 -3.45 1.31 1.12
N ALA A 23 -3.39 1.65 -0.17
CA ALA A 23 -3.99 0.83 -1.22
C ALA A 23 -3.18 -0.45 -1.50
N THR A 24 -1.87 -0.46 -1.23
CA THR A 24 -1.01 -1.64 -1.36
C THR A 24 -1.30 -2.66 -0.26
N ILE A 25 -1.62 -2.22 0.97
CA ILE A 25 -1.86 -3.11 2.12
C ILE A 25 -2.99 -4.13 1.89
N PRO A 26 -4.24 -3.76 1.54
CA PRO A 26 -5.31 -4.73 1.21
C PRO A 26 -4.93 -5.66 0.06
N THR A 27 -4.25 -5.11 -0.95
CA THR A 27 -3.82 -5.84 -2.15
C THR A 27 -2.88 -6.99 -1.76
N TYR A 28 -1.82 -6.68 -1.02
CA TYR A 28 -0.83 -7.65 -0.57
C TYR A 28 -1.40 -8.63 0.47
N LEU A 29 -2.25 -8.16 1.39
CA LEU A 29 -2.92 -9.01 2.38
C LEU A 29 -3.89 -10.00 1.74
N THR A 30 -4.57 -9.63 0.65
CA THR A 30 -5.49 -10.53 -0.06
C THR A 30 -4.73 -11.71 -0.65
N ALA A 31 -3.58 -11.47 -1.29
CA ALA A 31 -2.72 -12.53 -1.78
C ALA A 31 -2.15 -13.37 -0.63
N LEU A 32 -1.61 -12.72 0.41
CA LEU A 32 -1.02 -13.38 1.58
C LEU A 32 -2.00 -14.36 2.24
N TYR A 33 -3.23 -13.93 2.50
CA TYR A 33 -4.22 -14.75 3.19
C TYR A 33 -4.91 -15.79 2.31
N SER A 34 -4.74 -15.72 0.99
CA SER A 34 -5.17 -16.81 0.10
C SER A 34 -4.32 -18.08 0.25
N ILE A 35 -3.10 -17.97 0.77
CA ILE A 35 -2.17 -19.11 0.94
C ILE A 35 -2.75 -20.14 1.91
N HIS A 36 -2.70 -21.43 1.55
CA HIS A 36 -3.08 -22.50 2.45
C HIS A 36 -2.19 -22.53 3.70
N PRO A 37 -2.75 -22.76 4.90
CA PRO A 37 -1.95 -22.86 6.12
C PRO A 37 -0.80 -23.87 5.98
N GLN A 38 0.40 -23.50 6.45
CA GLN A 38 1.61 -24.34 6.44
C GLN A 38 2.18 -24.67 5.05
N THR A 39 1.74 -23.97 4.00
CA THR A 39 2.33 -24.03 2.64
C THR A 39 3.01 -22.70 2.30
N ASN A 40 3.79 -22.68 1.21
CA ASN A 40 4.41 -21.46 0.66
C ASN A 40 5.05 -20.55 1.72
N SER A 41 5.88 -21.12 2.60
CA SER A 41 6.50 -20.37 3.69
C SER A 41 7.26 -19.15 3.20
N ASP A 42 7.96 -19.28 2.07
CA ASP A 42 8.80 -18.24 1.50
C ASP A 42 7.93 -17.06 1.05
N ALA A 43 6.95 -17.32 0.18
CA ALA A 43 5.97 -16.32 -0.26
C ALA A 43 5.23 -15.67 0.91
N PHE A 44 4.82 -16.45 1.92
CA PHE A 44 4.16 -15.93 3.09
C PHE A 44 5.03 -14.94 3.86
N HIS A 45 6.30 -15.28 4.12
CA HIS A 45 7.20 -14.40 4.87
C HIS A 45 7.54 -13.15 4.07
N ILE A 46 7.88 -13.30 2.79
CA ILE A 46 8.24 -12.21 1.89
C ILE A 46 7.12 -11.18 1.80
N ILE A 47 5.91 -11.61 1.44
CA ILE A 47 4.75 -10.71 1.31
C ILE A 47 4.41 -10.07 2.66
N ARG A 48 4.50 -10.84 3.76
CA ARG A 48 4.20 -10.31 5.10
C ARG A 48 5.17 -9.21 5.52
N VAL A 49 6.47 -9.32 5.23
CA VAL A 49 7.43 -8.27 5.59
C VAL A 49 7.12 -7.01 4.80
N VAL A 50 6.89 -7.12 3.49
CA VAL A 50 6.52 -5.98 2.65
C VAL A 50 5.24 -5.30 3.16
N VAL A 51 4.17 -6.05 3.48
CA VAL A 51 2.94 -5.48 4.07
C VAL A 51 3.20 -4.66 5.33
N VAL A 52 4.13 -5.13 6.18
CA VAL A 52 4.48 -4.42 7.40
C VAL A 52 5.23 -3.12 7.07
N GLU A 53 6.15 -3.15 6.11
CA GLU A 53 6.83 -1.95 5.61
C GLU A 53 5.83 -0.96 4.98
N GLU A 54 4.82 -1.41 4.25
CA GLU A 54 3.74 -0.53 3.73
C GLU A 54 2.92 0.13 4.86
N MET A 55 2.70 -0.56 5.99
CA MET A 55 2.09 0.04 7.19
C MET A 55 3.02 1.10 7.82
N LEU A 56 4.33 0.91 7.74
CA LEU A 56 5.32 1.90 8.16
C LEU A 56 5.27 3.12 7.23
N HIS A 57 5.21 2.92 5.92
CA HIS A 57 5.12 4.00 4.93
C HIS A 57 3.87 4.87 5.15
N LEU A 58 2.71 4.24 5.38
CA LEU A 58 1.48 4.96 5.77
C LEU A 58 1.69 5.83 7.01
N THR A 59 2.39 5.29 8.02
CA THR A 59 2.70 6.00 9.26
C THR A 59 3.65 7.18 9.01
N ILE A 60 4.65 7.00 8.14
CA ILE A 60 5.57 8.07 7.71
C ILE A 60 4.81 9.19 6.99
N ALA A 61 3.92 8.86 6.05
CA ALA A 61 3.09 9.84 5.35
C ALA A 61 2.19 10.62 6.32
N ALA A 62 1.64 9.95 7.34
CA ALA A 62 0.88 10.59 8.42
C ALA A 62 1.75 11.53 9.29
N ASN A 63 2.96 11.11 9.66
CA ASN A 63 3.92 11.94 10.40
C ASN A 63 4.32 13.20 9.61
N LEU A 64 4.59 13.06 8.31
CA LEU A 64 4.86 14.18 7.41
C LEU A 64 3.67 15.15 7.36
N MET A 65 2.45 14.64 7.25
CA MET A 65 1.22 15.46 7.27
C MET A 65 1.09 16.22 8.59
N ASN A 66 1.26 15.53 9.71
CA ASN A 66 1.20 16.14 11.05
C ASN A 66 2.27 17.22 11.24
N ALA A 67 3.49 16.97 10.78
CA ALA A 67 4.63 17.86 10.98
C ALA A 67 4.41 19.25 10.35
N ILE A 68 3.69 19.33 9.23
CA ILE A 68 3.34 20.61 8.56
C ILE A 68 2.01 21.21 9.05
N GLY A 69 1.53 20.77 10.22
CA GLY A 69 0.26 21.20 10.81
C GLY A 69 -0.97 20.74 10.02
N GLY A 70 -0.89 19.59 9.35
CA GLY A 70 -2.01 18.92 8.71
C GLY A 70 -2.88 18.13 9.68
N GLU A 71 -3.97 17.57 9.16
CA GLU A 71 -4.84 16.64 9.88
C GLU A 71 -4.89 15.33 9.11
N VAL A 72 -4.83 14.22 9.84
CA VAL A 72 -4.90 12.87 9.29
C VAL A 72 -6.30 12.33 9.56
N ASP A 73 -6.98 11.87 8.51
CA ASP A 73 -8.29 11.23 8.60
C ASP A 73 -8.40 10.14 7.54
N LEU A 74 -8.27 8.88 7.98
CA LEU A 74 -8.34 7.69 7.12
C LEU A 74 -9.80 7.21 6.93
N THR A 75 -10.76 7.90 7.57
CA THR A 75 -12.18 7.54 7.55
C THR A 75 -12.98 8.39 6.58
N LYS A 76 -12.34 9.42 6.02
CA LYS A 76 -12.92 10.32 5.04
C LYS A 76 -13.40 9.57 3.80
N ASP A 77 -14.53 10.02 3.26
CA ASP A 77 -15.07 9.46 2.02
C ASP A 77 -14.02 9.54 0.89
N GLY A 78 -13.90 8.44 0.15
CA GLY A 78 -12.90 8.27 -0.88
C GLY A 78 -11.45 8.11 -0.41
N PHE A 79 -11.17 7.93 0.89
CA PHE A 79 -9.83 7.53 1.37
C PHE A 79 -9.43 6.15 0.84
N LEU A 80 -10.27 5.14 1.09
CA LEU A 80 -10.09 3.81 0.52
C LEU A 80 -10.55 3.82 -0.96
N PRO A 81 -9.72 3.37 -1.91
CA PRO A 81 -10.13 3.28 -3.30
C PRO A 81 -11.14 2.15 -3.50
N ASP A 82 -12.03 2.32 -4.49
CA ASP A 82 -12.83 1.21 -4.98
C ASP A 82 -11.96 0.28 -5.82
N PHE A 83 -11.68 -0.93 -5.31
CA PHE A 83 -11.00 -1.95 -6.09
C PHE A 83 -11.92 -2.57 -7.15
N PRO A 84 -11.42 -2.92 -8.34
CA PRO A 84 -10.03 -2.74 -8.74
C PRO A 84 -9.73 -1.28 -9.10
N THR A 85 -8.55 -0.79 -8.75
CA THR A 85 -8.19 0.64 -8.84
C THR A 85 -6.92 0.86 -9.64
N TYR A 86 -6.70 2.06 -10.14
CA TYR A 86 -5.45 2.38 -10.84
C TYR A 86 -4.51 3.06 -9.86
N LEU A 87 -3.31 2.51 -9.71
CA LEU A 87 -2.21 3.14 -9.00
C LEU A 87 -1.38 4.00 -9.95
N PRO A 88 -0.78 5.07 -9.45
CA PRO A 88 0.05 5.99 -10.23
C PRO A 88 1.36 5.33 -10.60
N ASP A 89 1.55 5.21 -11.91
CA ASP A 89 2.63 4.42 -12.46
C ASP A 89 3.14 5.06 -13.79
N GLY A 90 2.72 6.28 -14.07
CA GLY A 90 3.04 6.99 -15.29
C GLY A 90 2.28 6.45 -16.49
N GLU A 91 2.23 5.15 -16.72
CA GLU A 91 1.48 4.61 -17.83
C GLU A 91 -0.01 4.48 -17.47
N THR A 92 -0.85 4.30 -18.48
CA THR A 92 -2.29 4.08 -18.28
C THR A 92 -2.59 2.61 -17.94
N ASP A 93 -1.59 1.85 -17.50
CA ASP A 93 -1.41 0.52 -18.07
C ASP A 93 -1.86 -0.63 -17.16
N PHE A 94 -1.92 -0.46 -15.83
CA PHE A 94 -2.35 -1.56 -14.98
C PHE A 94 -3.34 -1.19 -13.86
N GLN A 95 -4.24 -2.14 -13.63
CA GLN A 95 -5.22 -2.09 -12.56
C GLN A 95 -4.72 -2.94 -11.41
N VAL A 96 -4.85 -2.42 -10.19
CA VAL A 96 -4.58 -3.14 -8.95
C VAL A 96 -5.86 -3.79 -8.48
N ASP A 97 -5.80 -5.11 -8.44
CA ASP A 97 -6.87 -5.99 -8.03
C ASP A 97 -6.65 -6.52 -6.62
N LEU A 98 -7.74 -6.78 -5.90
CA LEU A 98 -7.73 -7.69 -4.77
C LEU A 98 -7.79 -9.12 -5.33
N ALA A 99 -6.67 -9.83 -5.34
CA ALA A 99 -6.55 -11.16 -5.95
C ALA A 99 -5.77 -12.14 -5.07
N CYS A 100 -5.97 -13.44 -5.30
CA CYS A 100 -5.20 -14.51 -4.65
C CYS A 100 -3.74 -14.56 -5.15
N LEU A 101 -2.89 -15.28 -4.42
CA LEU A 101 -1.50 -15.49 -4.82
C LEU A 101 -1.47 -16.27 -6.15
N ALA A 102 -0.92 -15.63 -7.18
CA ALA A 102 -0.71 -16.20 -8.50
C ALA A 102 0.47 -15.47 -9.16
N PRO A 103 1.10 -16.04 -10.22
CA PRO A 103 2.17 -15.35 -10.93
C PRO A 103 1.76 -13.98 -11.45
N SER A 104 0.53 -13.84 -11.96
CA SER A 104 -0.02 -12.54 -12.43
C SER A 104 -0.18 -11.53 -11.28
N THR A 105 -0.58 -11.98 -10.09
CA THR A 105 -0.70 -11.10 -8.91
C THR A 105 0.66 -10.58 -8.47
N ILE A 106 1.70 -11.43 -8.48
CA ILE A 106 3.07 -10.98 -8.18
C ILE A 106 3.61 -10.05 -9.27
N GLN A 107 3.25 -10.25 -10.54
CA GLN A 107 3.57 -9.28 -11.60
C GLN A 107 2.94 -7.91 -11.32
N THR A 108 1.68 -7.87 -10.87
CA THR A 108 1.05 -6.61 -10.41
C THR A 108 1.87 -5.97 -9.28
N PHE A 109 2.36 -6.75 -8.32
CA PHE A 109 3.17 -6.21 -7.21
C PHE A 109 4.49 -5.63 -7.72
N LEU A 110 5.15 -6.28 -8.69
CA LEU A 110 6.33 -5.73 -9.34
C LEU A 110 6.08 -4.42 -10.09
N GLN A 111 4.88 -4.24 -10.66
CA GLN A 111 4.51 -2.96 -11.28
C GLN A 111 4.26 -1.87 -10.25
N ILE A 112 3.71 -2.21 -9.08
CA ILE A 112 3.54 -1.26 -7.97
C ILE A 112 4.90 -0.76 -7.48
N GLU A 113 5.83 -1.68 -7.23
CA GLU A 113 7.15 -1.39 -6.65
C GLU A 113 8.21 -1.05 -7.70
N ARG A 114 7.82 -0.72 -8.93
CA ARG A 114 8.79 -0.59 -10.01
C ARG A 114 9.80 0.55 -9.74
N PRO A 115 11.08 0.37 -10.10
CA PRO A 115 12.07 1.43 -9.94
C PRO A 115 11.79 2.71 -10.73
N SER A 116 12.13 3.86 -10.15
CA SER A 116 12.13 5.18 -10.80
C SER A 116 13.10 5.33 -11.97
N LYS A 117 13.99 4.35 -12.19
CA LYS A 117 14.94 4.30 -13.32
C LYS A 117 14.20 4.09 -14.63
N ARG A 118 13.82 5.22 -15.23
CA ARG A 118 13.15 5.30 -16.52
C ARG A 118 14.08 4.95 -17.68
N PRO A 119 13.55 4.34 -18.77
CA PRO A 119 14.22 4.35 -20.06
C PRO A 119 14.60 5.79 -20.46
N GLU A 120 15.74 5.98 -21.12
CA GLU A 120 16.18 7.30 -21.56
C GLU A 120 15.10 7.98 -22.42
N GLY A 121 14.68 9.19 -22.00
CA GLY A 121 13.71 10.01 -22.74
C GLY A 121 12.26 9.95 -22.24
N VAL A 122 11.96 9.21 -21.16
CA VAL A 122 10.62 9.20 -20.53
C VAL A 122 10.51 10.31 -19.48
N ASP A 123 9.50 11.16 -19.63
CA ASP A 123 9.21 12.27 -18.69
C ASP A 123 8.79 11.71 -17.31
N PRO A 124 9.26 12.30 -16.18
CA PRO A 124 8.78 11.91 -14.84
C PRO A 124 7.27 12.07 -14.66
N HIS A 125 6.71 12.99 -15.45
CA HIS A 125 5.30 13.26 -15.55
C HIS A 125 4.77 12.61 -16.81
N VAL A 126 3.80 11.71 -16.66
CA VAL A 126 3.18 11.11 -17.82
C VAL A 126 1.80 11.71 -18.03
N ALA A 127 1.55 12.12 -19.26
CA ALA A 127 0.27 12.68 -19.67
C ALA A 127 -0.77 11.55 -19.69
N CYS A 128 -1.80 11.68 -18.86
CA CYS A 128 -2.87 10.70 -18.82
C CYS A 128 -3.93 11.03 -19.88
N GLY A 129 -4.48 10.01 -20.52
CA GLY A 129 -5.74 10.15 -21.24
C GLY A 129 -6.85 10.61 -20.29
N ALA A 130 -7.94 11.18 -20.81
CA ALA A 130 -9.06 11.71 -20.02
C ALA A 130 -9.89 10.63 -19.27
N ASP A 131 -9.31 9.49 -18.91
CA ASP A 131 -9.98 8.46 -18.13
C ASP A 131 -9.88 8.79 -16.63
N HIS A 132 -11.00 9.26 -16.08
CA HIS A 132 -11.13 9.77 -14.71
C HIS A 132 -11.09 8.67 -13.62
N ARG A 133 -10.65 7.45 -13.96
CA ARG A 133 -10.70 6.27 -13.08
C ARG A 133 -9.52 6.20 -12.09
N ALA A 134 -8.36 6.71 -12.47
CA ALA A 134 -7.19 6.78 -11.58
C ALA A 134 -7.25 7.99 -10.65
N LYS A 135 -7.45 7.75 -9.34
CA LYS A 135 -7.57 8.79 -8.30
C LYS A 135 -6.32 8.91 -7.39
N LEU A 136 -5.37 7.99 -7.49
CA LEU A 136 -4.17 7.92 -6.64
C LEU A 136 -2.92 8.44 -7.40
N ALA A 137 -2.02 9.13 -6.66
CA ALA A 137 -0.97 10.07 -7.12
C ALA A 137 -1.17 10.78 -8.48
N VAL A 138 -2.39 11.25 -8.68
CA VAL A 138 -2.67 12.43 -9.52
C VAL A 138 -1.89 13.59 -8.93
N VAL A 139 -1.27 14.43 -9.78
CA VAL A 139 -0.80 15.74 -9.32
C VAL A 139 -2.03 16.48 -8.78
N PRO A 140 -2.21 16.70 -7.46
CA PRO A 140 -3.44 17.23 -6.88
C PRO A 140 -3.82 18.64 -7.37
N CYS A 141 -2.90 19.29 -8.08
CA CYS A 141 -3.01 20.63 -8.64
C CYS A 141 -3.04 20.62 -10.19
N ASP A 142 -3.03 19.44 -10.83
CA ASP A 142 -3.15 19.18 -12.28
C ASP A 142 -3.59 17.71 -12.52
N ASP A 143 -4.89 17.50 -12.78
CA ASP A 143 -5.46 16.16 -12.93
C ASP A 143 -5.11 15.46 -14.26
N THR A 144 -4.38 16.15 -15.14
CA THR A 144 -3.92 15.62 -16.44
C THR A 144 -2.55 14.93 -16.34
N VAL A 145 -1.88 15.05 -15.19
CA VAL A 145 -0.52 14.58 -14.98
C VAL A 145 -0.44 13.48 -13.92
N ARG A 146 0.40 12.47 -14.16
CA ARG A 146 0.72 11.37 -13.23
C ARG A 146 2.22 11.24 -13.03
N TYR A 147 2.64 10.66 -11.91
CA TYR A 147 4.03 10.28 -11.65
C TYR A 147 4.33 8.88 -12.19
N TYR A 148 5.53 8.69 -12.74
CA TYR A 148 5.99 7.39 -13.27
C TYR A 148 6.20 6.30 -12.21
N SER A 149 6.64 6.68 -11.01
CA SER A 149 6.91 5.74 -9.93
C SER A 149 6.48 6.34 -8.59
N ILE A 150 6.33 5.47 -7.59
CA ILE A 150 6.15 5.90 -6.20
C ILE A 150 7.37 6.73 -5.76
N GLY A 151 8.58 6.34 -6.16
CA GLY A 151 9.80 7.12 -5.93
C GLY A 151 9.75 8.53 -6.54
N ASP A 152 9.30 8.68 -7.79
CA ASP A 152 9.13 9.99 -8.44
C ASP A 152 8.10 10.87 -7.71
N PHE A 153 7.02 10.27 -7.20
CA PHE A 153 6.01 10.97 -6.42
C PHE A 153 6.59 11.50 -5.10
N TYR A 154 7.33 10.67 -4.36
CA TYR A 154 7.99 11.09 -3.12
C TYR A 154 9.12 12.09 -3.38
N ALA A 155 9.85 11.97 -4.49
CA ALA A 155 10.84 12.96 -4.90
C ALA A 155 10.22 14.34 -5.13
N ALA A 156 9.00 14.40 -5.69
CA ALA A 156 8.26 15.66 -5.83
C ALA A 156 7.81 16.23 -4.48
N ILE A 157 7.39 15.38 -3.53
CA ILE A 157 7.08 15.78 -2.16
C ILE A 157 8.33 16.36 -1.47
N ALA A 158 9.47 15.67 -1.57
CA ALA A 158 10.75 16.12 -1.01
C ALA A 158 11.18 17.48 -1.60
N GLN A 159 11.04 17.67 -2.92
CA GLN A 159 11.34 18.96 -3.54
C GLN A 159 10.35 20.05 -3.11
N GLY A 160 9.07 19.73 -2.97
CA GLY A 160 8.05 20.64 -2.43
C GLY A 160 8.35 21.09 -1.00
N LEU A 161 8.76 20.16 -0.13
CA LEU A 161 9.19 20.46 1.24
C LEU A 161 10.40 21.41 1.26
N LYS A 162 11.43 21.15 0.44
CA LYS A 162 12.62 22.01 0.32
C LYS A 162 12.26 23.43 -0.13
N ASP A 163 11.46 23.55 -1.18
CA ASP A 163 11.05 24.85 -1.74
C ASP A 163 10.23 25.65 -0.71
N LEU A 164 9.24 25.02 -0.08
CA LEU A 164 8.35 25.67 0.90
C LEU A 164 9.04 26.01 2.22
N ASP A 165 9.94 25.15 2.72
CA ASP A 165 10.71 25.41 3.94
C ASP A 165 11.59 26.65 3.76
N CYS A 166 12.26 26.77 2.61
CA CYS A 166 13.04 27.96 2.25
C CYS A 166 12.18 29.24 2.23
N GLU A 167 11.01 29.18 1.59
CA GLU A 167 10.07 30.30 1.52
C GLU A 167 9.55 30.71 2.91
N TYR A 168 9.13 29.74 3.73
CA TYR A 168 8.58 30.02 5.06
C TYR A 168 9.64 30.60 6.00
N LYS A 169 10.87 30.07 5.96
CA LYS A 169 12.00 30.62 6.71
C LYS A 169 12.32 32.07 6.31
N ALA A 170 12.26 32.40 5.01
CA ALA A 170 12.44 33.77 4.54
C ALA A 170 11.35 34.73 5.06
N LEU A 171 10.16 34.22 5.39
CA LEU A 171 9.06 34.96 6.01
C LEU A 171 9.12 34.97 7.55
N GLY A 172 10.14 34.39 8.17
CA GLY A 172 10.25 34.25 9.63
C GLY A 172 9.22 33.30 10.23
N LYS A 173 8.71 32.35 9.43
CA LYS A 173 7.78 31.31 9.83
C LYS A 173 8.46 29.95 9.80
N ASP A 174 7.86 28.99 10.48
CA ASP A 174 8.26 27.59 10.39
C ASP A 174 7.23 26.82 9.56
N LEU A 175 7.72 26.01 8.61
CA LEU A 175 6.88 25.07 7.88
C LEU A 175 6.47 23.91 8.79
N PHE A 176 7.39 23.45 9.64
CA PHE A 176 7.22 22.31 10.53
C PHE A 176 6.57 22.74 11.84
N CYS A 177 5.38 23.35 11.74
CA CYS A 177 4.64 23.92 12.86
C CYS A 177 3.66 22.94 13.54
N GLY A 178 3.71 21.65 13.19
CA GLY A 178 2.88 20.60 13.75
C GLY A 178 3.10 20.35 15.24
N ASP A 179 2.11 19.73 15.88
CA ASP A 179 2.22 19.30 17.28
C ASP A 179 3.14 18.06 17.39
N PRO A 180 4.29 18.15 18.10
CA PRO A 180 5.20 17.02 18.29
C PRO A 180 4.55 15.79 18.94
N ALA A 181 3.48 15.96 19.72
CA ALA A 181 2.76 14.86 20.37
C ALA A 181 1.98 13.98 19.38
N ARG A 182 1.79 14.44 18.13
CA ARG A 182 1.15 13.67 17.05
C ARG A 182 2.12 12.83 16.23
N GLN A 183 3.42 12.89 16.54
CA GLN A 183 4.42 12.07 15.85
C GLN A 183 4.42 10.65 16.40
N ILE A 184 4.30 9.66 15.52
CA ILE A 184 4.51 8.26 15.85
C ILE A 184 6.00 7.95 15.73
N THR A 185 6.58 7.34 16.76
CA THR A 185 7.98 6.91 16.77
C THR A 185 8.06 5.40 16.94
N SER A 186 9.27 4.84 16.85
CA SER A 186 9.52 3.41 17.06
C SER A 186 9.03 2.86 18.40
N GLU A 187 8.79 3.70 19.42
CA GLU A 187 8.17 3.28 20.69
C GLU A 187 6.77 2.69 20.50
N TYR A 188 6.04 3.21 19.51
CA TYR A 188 4.65 2.83 19.20
C TYR A 188 4.54 1.99 17.94
N TYR A 189 5.67 1.62 17.34
CA TYR A 189 5.73 0.87 16.11
C TYR A 189 6.80 -0.21 16.21
N TYR A 190 6.40 -1.41 16.65
CA TYR A 190 7.30 -2.55 16.75
C TYR A 190 7.30 -3.33 15.43
N SER A 191 8.30 -3.09 14.58
CA SER A 191 8.48 -3.89 13.37
C SER A 191 9.96 -4.08 13.02
N GLY A 192 10.25 -5.13 12.24
CA GLY A 192 11.57 -5.37 11.66
C GLY A 192 11.82 -4.60 10.35
N GLY A 193 10.91 -3.73 9.94
CA GLY A 193 10.97 -3.01 8.65
C GLY A 193 11.61 -1.63 8.73
N GLY A 194 12.60 -1.40 9.60
CA GLY A 194 13.31 -0.12 9.71
C GLY A 194 12.99 0.71 10.97
N THR A 195 13.73 1.80 11.16
CA THR A 195 13.62 2.68 12.34
C THR A 195 12.71 3.86 12.04
N LEU A 196 11.55 3.93 12.70
CA LEU A 196 10.63 5.06 12.62
C LEU A 196 11.08 6.18 13.56
N GLU A 197 11.40 7.34 12.98
CA GLU A 197 11.60 8.60 13.72
C GLU A 197 10.45 9.59 13.48
N GLY A 198 10.22 10.47 14.45
CA GLY A 198 9.29 11.59 14.27
C GLY A 198 9.87 12.64 13.32
N VAL A 199 8.99 13.32 12.60
CA VAL A 199 9.34 14.41 11.69
C VAL A 199 9.13 15.75 12.38
N TYR A 200 10.20 16.52 12.51
CA TYR A 200 10.21 17.80 13.22
C TYR A 200 10.81 18.96 12.39
N ASP A 201 11.50 18.63 11.31
CA ASP A 201 12.20 19.58 10.44
C ASP A 201 12.40 18.98 9.05
N LEU A 202 13.01 19.77 8.15
CA LEU A 202 13.28 19.34 6.79
C LEU A 202 14.20 18.11 6.74
N ASP A 203 15.19 18.04 7.64
CA ASP A 203 16.18 16.96 7.61
C ASP A 203 15.55 15.62 8.01
N SER A 204 14.75 15.58 9.08
CA SER A 204 13.97 14.40 9.48
C SER A 204 12.92 14.02 8.44
N ALA A 205 12.26 15.01 7.82
CA ALA A 205 11.30 14.73 6.74
C ALA A 205 11.98 14.04 5.53
N LEU A 206 13.15 14.53 5.12
CA LEU A 206 13.88 13.96 3.98
C LEU A 206 14.41 12.56 4.30
N ARG A 207 14.87 12.29 5.53
CA ARG A 207 15.27 10.93 5.93
C ARG A 207 14.11 9.93 5.90
N MET A 208 12.93 10.35 6.34
CA MET A 208 11.76 9.47 6.29
C MET A 208 11.24 9.23 4.87
N ILE A 209 11.33 10.21 3.98
CA ILE A 209 11.02 10.02 2.55
C ILE A 209 12.02 9.09 1.88
N ASP A 210 13.31 9.22 2.23
CA ASP A 210 14.38 8.36 1.72
C ASP A 210 14.18 6.90 2.16
N LEU A 211 13.75 6.68 3.40
CA LEU A 211 13.39 5.35 3.91
C LEU A 211 12.26 4.71 3.10
N VAL A 212 11.16 5.43 2.83
CA VAL A 212 10.04 4.92 2.02
C VAL A 212 10.51 4.55 0.61
N SER A 213 11.30 5.43 -0.01
CA SER A 213 11.75 5.23 -1.40
C SER A 213 12.74 4.06 -1.52
N SER A 214 13.69 3.95 -0.59
CA SER A 214 14.69 2.87 -0.57
C SER A 214 14.06 1.50 -0.32
N GLN A 215 13.07 1.40 0.57
CA GLN A 215 12.39 0.13 0.85
C GLN A 215 11.54 -0.36 -0.31
N GLY A 216 10.80 0.53 -0.99
CA GLY A 216 9.99 0.17 -2.15
C GLY A 216 10.82 -0.24 -3.36
N GLU A 217 11.53 0.74 -3.96
CA GLU A 217 12.18 0.57 -5.27
C GLU A 217 13.70 0.32 -5.23
N GLY A 218 14.33 0.50 -4.07
CA GLY A 218 15.79 0.43 -3.92
C GLY A 218 16.52 1.71 -4.36
N GLU A 219 17.81 1.77 -4.07
CA GLU A 219 18.65 2.91 -4.47
C GLU A 219 19.08 2.79 -5.93
N LEU A 220 18.60 3.68 -6.81
CA LEU A 220 18.96 3.70 -8.24
C LEU A 220 18.66 2.40 -9.02
N GLY A 221 17.74 1.58 -8.51
CA GLY A 221 17.41 0.26 -9.07
C GLY A 221 18.49 -0.79 -8.79
N GLU A 222 19.22 -0.66 -7.68
CA GLU A 222 20.03 -1.72 -7.11
C GLU A 222 19.20 -2.57 -6.13
N PRO A 223 19.44 -3.89 -6.01
CA PRO A 223 18.60 -4.74 -5.16
C PRO A 223 18.73 -4.44 -3.67
N TYR A 224 19.94 -4.13 -3.22
CA TYR A 224 20.25 -3.91 -1.81
C TYR A 224 20.61 -2.46 -1.55
N ASP A 225 20.10 -1.92 -0.45
CA ASP A 225 20.51 -0.61 0.06
C ASP A 225 21.86 -0.66 0.80
N ALA A 226 22.33 0.49 1.28
CA ALA A 226 23.56 0.60 2.05
C ALA A 226 23.55 -0.16 3.39
N GLN A 227 22.39 -0.55 3.89
CA GLN A 227 22.20 -1.33 5.11
C GLN A 227 22.10 -2.84 4.83
N GLY A 228 22.04 -3.24 3.55
CA GLY A 228 21.91 -4.63 3.13
C GLY A 228 20.48 -5.14 3.14
N GLU A 229 19.48 -4.26 3.16
CA GLU A 229 18.08 -4.61 3.02
C GLU A 229 17.70 -4.71 1.54
N LEU A 230 16.95 -5.76 1.19
CA LEU A 230 16.47 -6.02 -0.17
C LEU A 230 15.18 -5.22 -0.41
N ALA A 231 15.13 -4.41 -1.48
CA ALA A 231 13.94 -3.63 -1.81
C ALA A 231 12.74 -4.50 -2.25
N HIS A 232 11.52 -3.97 -2.13
CA HIS A 232 10.27 -4.70 -2.34
C HIS A 232 10.15 -5.30 -3.73
N PHE A 233 10.54 -4.55 -4.77
CA PHE A 233 10.58 -5.06 -6.15
C PHE A 233 11.32 -6.40 -6.23
N TYR A 234 12.53 -6.46 -5.68
CA TYR A 234 13.38 -7.65 -5.76
C TYR A 234 12.90 -8.76 -4.81
N ARG A 235 12.28 -8.40 -3.69
CA ARG A 235 11.57 -9.35 -2.80
C ARG A 235 10.40 -10.02 -3.49
N PHE A 236 9.65 -9.33 -4.34
CA PHE A 236 8.59 -9.96 -5.12
C PHE A 236 9.16 -10.75 -6.30
N GLU A 237 10.21 -10.26 -6.93
CA GLU A 237 10.80 -10.88 -8.12
C GLU A 237 11.36 -12.28 -7.81
N GLN A 238 12.00 -12.47 -6.65
CA GLN A 238 12.49 -13.78 -6.23
C GLN A 238 11.40 -14.86 -6.17
N LEU A 239 10.13 -14.50 -5.96
CA LEU A 239 9.00 -15.45 -5.99
C LEU A 239 8.72 -15.95 -7.41
N LEU A 240 8.87 -15.09 -8.42
CA LEU A 240 8.71 -15.46 -9.83
C LEU A 240 9.92 -16.21 -10.37
N LEU A 241 11.12 -15.79 -9.98
CA LEU A 241 12.38 -16.41 -10.40
C LEU A 241 12.63 -17.74 -9.67
N GLY A 242 11.95 -17.98 -8.55
CA GLY A 242 12.13 -19.19 -7.75
C GLY A 242 13.48 -19.25 -7.03
N GLN A 243 14.12 -18.10 -6.81
CA GLN A 243 15.48 -18.01 -6.28
C GLN A 243 15.70 -16.74 -5.47
N TYR A 244 16.30 -16.87 -4.28
CA TYR A 244 16.62 -15.73 -3.41
C TYR A 244 17.75 -14.87 -3.97
N TYR A 245 17.63 -13.56 -3.80
CA TYR A 245 18.74 -12.63 -3.96
C TYR A 245 19.79 -12.81 -2.85
N GLN A 246 21.03 -12.44 -3.15
CA GLN A 246 22.15 -12.33 -2.21
C GLN A 246 22.85 -10.97 -2.36
N PRO A 247 23.44 -10.41 -1.28
CA PRO A 247 24.20 -9.17 -1.37
C PRO A 247 25.29 -9.23 -2.46
N GLY A 248 25.24 -8.28 -3.40
CA GLY A 248 26.15 -8.21 -4.55
C GLY A 248 25.61 -8.83 -5.84
N ASP A 249 24.42 -9.44 -5.81
CA ASP A 249 23.71 -9.85 -7.03
C ASP A 249 23.34 -8.63 -7.89
N ALA A 250 23.38 -8.82 -9.20
CA ALA A 250 22.86 -7.83 -10.15
C ALA A 250 21.33 -7.91 -10.24
N PRO A 251 20.64 -6.81 -10.59
CA PRO A 251 19.21 -6.84 -10.89
C PRO A 251 18.83 -7.96 -11.86
N HIS A 252 17.72 -8.64 -11.57
CA HIS A 252 17.16 -9.75 -12.36
C HIS A 252 18.02 -11.02 -12.41
N ALA A 253 19.08 -11.12 -11.59
CA ALA A 253 20.03 -12.24 -11.61
C ALA A 253 20.36 -12.75 -10.18
N PRO A 254 19.36 -13.24 -9.42
CA PRO A 254 19.59 -13.79 -8.10
C PRO A 254 20.47 -15.05 -8.16
N THR A 255 21.39 -15.21 -7.20
CA THR A 255 22.31 -16.35 -7.13
C THR A 255 22.13 -17.22 -5.87
N GLY A 256 21.21 -16.84 -5.00
CA GLY A 256 20.96 -17.49 -3.72
C GLY A 256 20.26 -18.85 -3.81
N PRO A 257 19.83 -19.40 -2.66
CA PRO A 257 19.10 -20.67 -2.61
C PRO A 257 17.73 -20.60 -3.31
N ALA A 258 17.13 -21.77 -3.54
CA ALA A 258 15.78 -21.85 -4.10
C ALA A 258 14.73 -21.18 -3.19
N CYS A 259 13.75 -20.52 -3.81
CA CYS A 259 12.61 -19.87 -3.19
C CYS A 259 11.34 -20.46 -3.84
N GLU A 260 10.88 -21.61 -3.34
CA GLU A 260 9.84 -22.39 -4.02
C GLU A 260 8.43 -21.83 -3.71
N VAL A 261 7.60 -21.73 -4.75
CA VAL A 261 6.20 -21.34 -4.63
C VAL A 261 5.33 -22.38 -5.32
N ASP A 262 4.47 -23.03 -4.54
CA ASP A 262 3.38 -23.87 -5.03
C ASP A 262 2.15 -22.98 -5.32
N TRP A 263 1.98 -22.61 -6.58
CA TRP A 263 0.89 -21.73 -7.02
C TRP A 263 -0.50 -22.35 -6.87
N ASP A 264 -0.60 -23.66 -6.67
CA ASP A 264 -1.88 -24.36 -6.46
C ASP A 264 -2.25 -24.47 -4.97
N ALA A 265 -1.31 -24.19 -4.06
CA ALA A 265 -1.52 -24.21 -2.61
C ALA A 265 -2.20 -22.92 -2.08
N VAL A 266 -3.30 -22.54 -2.73
CA VAL A 266 -4.09 -21.33 -2.42
C VAL A 266 -5.58 -21.63 -2.41
N TYR A 267 -6.33 -20.88 -1.60
CA TYR A 267 -7.78 -20.78 -1.75
C TYR A 267 -8.09 -19.94 -3.00
N PRO A 268 -8.83 -20.46 -3.99
CA PRO A 268 -9.14 -19.76 -5.23
C PRO A 268 -10.21 -18.67 -4.99
N ALA A 269 -9.82 -17.63 -4.25
CA ALA A 269 -10.71 -16.55 -3.84
C ALA A 269 -11.05 -15.65 -5.03
N ALA A 270 -12.32 -15.24 -5.11
CA ALA A 270 -12.83 -14.35 -6.13
C ALA A 270 -12.15 -12.97 -6.10
N SER A 271 -11.59 -12.56 -7.24
CA SER A 271 -10.98 -11.23 -7.35
C SER A 271 -12.01 -10.11 -7.30
N ASN A 272 -11.70 -9.04 -6.56
CA ASN A 272 -12.51 -7.81 -6.44
C ASN A 272 -13.98 -8.06 -6.08
N LEU A 273 -14.24 -9.09 -5.29
CA LEU A 273 -15.59 -9.43 -4.84
C LEU A 273 -16.23 -8.24 -4.10
N LYS A 274 -17.50 -7.94 -4.40
CA LYS A 274 -18.29 -6.90 -3.74
C LYS A 274 -19.36 -7.50 -2.84
N LEU A 275 -19.69 -6.83 -1.75
CA LEU A 275 -20.70 -7.28 -0.79
C LEU A 275 -22.05 -7.53 -1.48
N SER A 276 -22.43 -6.67 -2.43
CA SER A 276 -23.68 -6.81 -3.20
C SER A 276 -23.74 -8.11 -4.02
N GLN A 277 -22.60 -8.65 -4.46
CA GLN A 277 -22.51 -9.90 -5.19
C GLN A 277 -22.68 -11.12 -4.27
N ILE A 278 -22.23 -11.02 -3.01
CA ILE A 278 -22.40 -12.08 -1.99
C ILE A 278 -23.85 -12.07 -1.47
N GLN A 279 -24.39 -10.90 -1.16
CA GLN A 279 -25.71 -10.71 -0.54
C GLN A 279 -26.85 -11.31 -1.36
N ALA A 280 -26.70 -11.39 -2.69
CA ALA A 280 -27.69 -11.97 -3.58
C ALA A 280 -27.84 -13.50 -3.44
N GLN A 281 -26.84 -14.21 -2.88
CA GLN A 281 -26.78 -15.68 -2.93
C GLN A 281 -26.54 -16.33 -1.58
N ASP A 282 -25.73 -15.71 -0.71
CA ASP A 282 -25.36 -16.27 0.60
C ASP A 282 -25.48 -15.20 1.70
N PRO A 283 -26.63 -15.14 2.41
CA PRO A 283 -26.84 -14.18 3.49
C PRO A 283 -25.88 -14.32 4.67
N GLU A 284 -25.39 -15.53 4.95
CA GLU A 284 -24.48 -15.79 6.07
C GLU A 284 -23.07 -15.27 5.74
N LEU A 285 -22.58 -15.59 4.54
CA LEU A 285 -21.30 -15.08 4.05
C LEU A 285 -21.33 -13.58 3.80
N ALA A 286 -22.47 -13.02 3.38
CA ALA A 286 -22.66 -11.58 3.28
C ALA A 286 -22.61 -10.89 4.65
N ALA A 287 -23.19 -11.51 5.69
CA ALA A 287 -23.09 -11.00 7.05
C ALA A 287 -21.63 -11.02 7.54
N ALA A 288 -20.86 -12.06 7.23
CA ALA A 288 -19.43 -12.13 7.52
C ALA A 288 -18.63 -11.04 6.79
N ALA A 289 -18.90 -10.81 5.50
CA ALA A 289 -18.25 -9.76 4.72
C ALA A 289 -18.59 -8.35 5.24
N GLN A 290 -19.86 -8.12 5.61
CA GLN A 290 -20.28 -6.86 6.21
C GLN A 290 -19.63 -6.64 7.59
N ALA A 291 -19.50 -7.69 8.41
CA ALA A 291 -18.81 -7.61 9.69
C ALA A 291 -17.32 -7.30 9.49
N PHE A 292 -16.67 -7.94 8.51
CA PHE A 292 -15.29 -7.63 8.14
C PHE A 292 -15.12 -6.16 7.75
N ASN A 293 -15.95 -5.65 6.83
CA ASN A 293 -15.87 -4.24 6.37
C ASN A 293 -16.08 -3.25 7.53
N ARG A 294 -16.97 -3.58 8.47
CA ARG A 294 -17.18 -2.75 9.67
C ARG A 294 -15.94 -2.73 10.57
N THR A 295 -15.38 -3.91 10.87
CA THR A 295 -14.15 -4.00 11.67
C THR A 295 -12.99 -3.28 10.99
N TYR A 296 -12.93 -3.30 9.65
CA TYR A 296 -11.95 -2.54 8.88
C TYR A 296 -12.15 -1.03 9.02
N PHE A 297 -13.38 -0.54 8.89
CA PHE A 297 -13.72 0.87 9.13
C PHE A 297 -13.33 1.31 10.55
N GLU A 298 -13.71 0.52 11.57
CA GLU A 298 -13.35 0.77 12.98
C GLU A 298 -11.82 0.79 13.19
N PHE A 299 -11.08 -0.07 12.49
CA PHE A 299 -9.63 -0.05 12.53
C PHE A 299 -9.03 1.24 11.94
N LEU A 300 -9.59 1.75 10.84
CA LEU A 300 -9.17 3.05 10.29
C LEU A 300 -9.52 4.23 11.20
N GLN A 301 -10.61 4.14 11.98
CA GLN A 301 -10.91 5.12 13.03
C GLN A 301 -9.82 5.11 14.12
N LEU A 302 -9.39 3.92 14.56
CA LEU A 302 -8.34 3.78 15.56
C LEU A 302 -6.99 4.30 15.07
N LEU A 303 -6.65 4.05 13.80
CA LEU A 303 -5.43 4.62 13.19
C LEU A 303 -5.53 6.14 13.09
N THR A 304 -6.68 6.68 12.71
CA THR A 304 -6.95 8.12 12.65
C THR A 304 -6.78 8.77 14.03
N GLU A 305 -7.33 8.15 15.08
CA GLU A 305 -7.18 8.59 16.47
C GLU A 305 -5.71 8.57 16.90
N ALA A 306 -4.99 7.49 16.61
CA ALA A 306 -3.58 7.39 16.92
C ALA A 306 -2.73 8.49 16.26
N PHE A 307 -2.91 8.68 14.95
CA PHE A 307 -2.24 9.73 14.18
C PHE A 307 -2.68 11.15 14.59
N SER A 308 -3.78 11.30 15.33
CA SER A 308 -4.27 12.60 15.80
C SER A 308 -3.78 12.98 17.21
N GLY A 309 -2.91 12.17 17.82
CA GLY A 309 -2.29 12.47 19.12
C GLY A 309 -2.58 11.47 20.24
N ALA A 310 -3.01 10.25 19.90
CA ALA A 310 -3.15 9.14 20.85
C ALA A 310 -2.29 7.92 20.42
N PRO A 311 -0.97 8.09 20.25
CA PRO A 311 -0.09 7.07 19.67
C PRO A 311 -0.13 5.72 20.40
N GLU A 312 -0.39 5.71 21.71
CA GLU A 312 -0.53 4.51 22.54
C GLU A 312 -1.65 3.57 22.07
N THR A 313 -2.64 4.09 21.34
CA THR A 313 -3.76 3.33 20.78
C THR A 313 -3.28 2.32 19.73
N LEU A 314 -2.16 2.58 19.03
CA LEU A 314 -1.58 1.63 18.07
C LEU A 314 -1.26 0.29 18.74
N MET A 315 -0.54 0.32 19.85
CA MET A 315 -0.08 -0.87 20.54
C MET A 315 -1.16 -1.49 21.44
N THR A 316 -1.93 -0.66 22.14
CA THR A 316 -2.92 -1.15 23.12
C THR A 316 -4.20 -1.66 22.48
N THR A 317 -4.61 -1.09 21.35
CA THR A 317 -5.93 -1.33 20.76
C THR A 317 -5.87 -1.77 19.30
N ALA A 318 -5.03 -1.16 18.46
CA ALA A 318 -4.98 -1.48 17.03
C ALA A 318 -4.43 -2.89 16.77
N VAL A 319 -3.39 -3.34 17.52
CA VAL A 319 -2.84 -4.70 17.41
C VAL A 319 -3.90 -5.80 17.61
N PRO A 320 -4.73 -5.79 18.69
CA PRO A 320 -5.88 -6.69 18.81
C PRO A 320 -6.84 -6.67 17.60
N TYR A 321 -7.07 -5.52 16.97
CA TYR A 321 -7.89 -5.41 15.76
C TYR A 321 -7.25 -6.09 14.55
N MET A 322 -5.92 -6.03 14.40
CA MET A 322 -5.23 -6.75 13.32
C MET A 322 -5.50 -8.26 13.37
N PHE A 323 -5.57 -8.85 14.58
CA PHE A 323 -5.97 -10.25 14.74
C PHE A 323 -7.44 -10.50 14.38
N ARG A 324 -8.34 -9.57 14.70
CA ARG A 324 -9.75 -9.65 14.31
C ARG A 324 -9.91 -9.58 12.79
N LEU A 325 -9.21 -8.65 12.15
CA LEU A 325 -9.16 -8.51 10.69
C LEU A 325 -8.64 -9.79 10.04
N ARG A 326 -7.51 -10.32 10.51
CA ARG A 326 -6.97 -11.61 10.04
C ARG A 326 -8.01 -12.72 10.16
N ASN A 327 -8.69 -12.84 11.30
CA ASN A 327 -9.70 -13.86 11.50
C ASN A 327 -10.89 -13.66 10.55
N GLY A 328 -11.32 -12.42 10.32
CA GLY A 328 -12.36 -12.06 9.36
C GLY A 328 -11.98 -12.45 7.93
N VAL A 329 -10.77 -12.12 7.47
CA VAL A 329 -10.27 -12.56 6.16
C VAL A 329 -10.28 -14.08 6.07
N ASN A 330 -9.75 -14.79 7.07
CA ASN A 330 -9.73 -16.26 7.09
C ASN A 330 -11.13 -16.88 7.04
N THR A 331 -12.11 -16.27 7.71
CA THR A 331 -13.51 -16.70 7.61
C THR A 331 -14.02 -16.57 6.18
N LEU A 332 -13.69 -15.49 5.46
CA LEU A 332 -14.13 -15.32 4.08
C LEU A 332 -13.41 -16.28 3.13
N VAL A 333 -12.07 -16.28 3.11
CA VAL A 333 -11.29 -17.05 2.13
C VAL A 333 -11.40 -18.56 2.28
N ARG A 334 -11.78 -19.07 3.45
CA ARG A 334 -11.95 -20.52 3.67
C ARG A 334 -13.33 -21.05 3.31
N ASN A 335 -14.28 -20.18 2.97
CA ASN A 335 -15.63 -20.59 2.61
C ASN A 335 -15.86 -20.39 1.10
N PRO A 336 -16.29 -21.45 0.38
CA PRO A 336 -16.61 -21.35 -1.04
C PRO A 336 -17.86 -20.50 -1.28
N LEU A 337 -17.90 -19.78 -2.40
CA LEU A 337 -19.11 -19.13 -2.89
C LEU A 337 -20.07 -20.19 -3.42
N ALA A 338 -21.34 -20.09 -3.02
CA ALA A 338 -22.40 -20.92 -3.57
C ALA A 338 -22.86 -20.43 -4.95
N GLY A 339 -23.44 -21.33 -5.75
CA GLY A 339 -24.25 -20.96 -6.92
C GLY A 339 -23.49 -20.46 -8.15
N THR A 340 -24.12 -19.56 -8.91
CA THR A 340 -23.67 -19.10 -10.25
C THR A 340 -22.51 -18.10 -10.18
N VAL A 341 -22.23 -17.52 -9.02
CA VAL A 341 -21.08 -16.62 -8.82
C VAL A 341 -19.77 -17.39 -8.93
N ALA A 342 -19.71 -18.64 -8.47
CA ALA A 342 -18.53 -19.48 -8.64
C ALA A 342 -18.23 -19.77 -10.13
N SER A 343 -19.26 -20.01 -10.95
CA SER A 343 -19.10 -20.25 -12.39
C SER A 343 -18.79 -18.98 -13.18
N ASP A 344 -19.44 -17.86 -12.87
CA ASP A 344 -19.25 -16.59 -13.58
C ASP A 344 -17.91 -15.93 -13.22
N LEU A 345 -17.44 -16.05 -11.98
CA LEU A 345 -16.14 -15.54 -11.55
C LEU A 345 -14.99 -16.46 -11.96
N SER A 346 -15.17 -17.78 -11.94
CA SER A 346 -14.20 -18.73 -12.51
C SER A 346 -14.01 -18.52 -14.02
N ALA A 347 -15.11 -18.26 -14.75
CA ALA A 347 -15.05 -17.98 -16.19
C ALA A 347 -14.47 -16.59 -16.52
N LYS A 348 -14.62 -15.59 -15.64
CA LYS A 348 -14.17 -14.22 -15.88
C LYS A 348 -12.74 -13.94 -15.41
N TYR A 349 -12.28 -14.60 -14.35
CA TYR A 349 -10.99 -14.31 -13.70
C TYR A 349 -10.04 -15.51 -13.67
N GLY A 350 -10.44 -16.67 -14.21
CA GLY A 350 -9.61 -17.87 -14.27
C GLY A 350 -9.37 -18.44 -12.87
N ALA A 351 -10.18 -19.41 -12.47
CA ALA A 351 -9.87 -20.23 -11.31
C ALA A 351 -9.63 -21.66 -11.78
N GLY A 352 -8.59 -22.31 -11.23
CA GLY A 352 -8.34 -23.74 -11.38
C GLY A 352 -9.56 -24.60 -11.02
N GLU A 353 -9.49 -25.89 -11.30
CA GLU A 353 -10.61 -26.83 -11.15
C GLU A 353 -11.20 -26.82 -9.71
N GLY A 354 -12.24 -26.00 -9.45
CA GLY A 354 -12.89 -25.89 -8.13
C GLY A 354 -13.85 -24.71 -7.99
N PRO A 355 -14.72 -24.68 -6.96
CA PRO A 355 -15.59 -23.55 -6.68
C PRO A 355 -14.77 -22.34 -6.18
N ALA A 356 -15.06 -21.14 -6.67
CA ALA A 356 -14.39 -19.92 -6.19
C ALA A 356 -14.73 -19.64 -4.72
N HIS A 357 -13.76 -19.17 -3.94
CA HIS A 357 -13.93 -18.81 -2.52
C HIS A 357 -14.29 -17.33 -2.35
N ALA A 358 -14.90 -16.97 -1.22
CA ALA A 358 -15.11 -15.55 -0.90
C ALA A 358 -13.78 -14.84 -0.61
N ALA A 359 -13.80 -13.51 -0.76
CA ALA A 359 -12.66 -12.65 -0.46
C ALA A 359 -13.12 -11.46 0.39
N PRO A 360 -12.21 -10.85 1.18
CA PRO A 360 -12.49 -9.56 1.81
C PRO A 360 -12.79 -8.50 0.74
N THR A 361 -13.87 -7.73 0.94
CA THR A 361 -14.36 -6.79 -0.09
C THR A 361 -13.84 -5.37 0.10
N PHE A 362 -13.42 -5.02 1.32
CA PHE A 362 -12.86 -3.72 1.70
C PHE A 362 -13.74 -2.55 1.21
N GLU A 363 -14.96 -2.42 1.76
CA GLU A 363 -15.91 -1.39 1.37
C GLU A 363 -16.27 -0.45 2.53
N MET A 364 -16.03 0.86 2.33
CA MET A 364 -16.22 1.91 3.37
C MET A 364 -17.49 2.73 3.18
N GLY A 365 -18.00 2.86 1.94
CA GLY A 365 -19.08 3.79 1.59
C GLY A 365 -20.42 3.56 2.31
N MET A 366 -20.57 2.42 2.99
CA MET A 366 -21.74 2.13 3.83
C MET A 366 -21.63 2.64 5.28
N PHE A 367 -20.46 3.15 5.69
CA PHE A 367 -20.17 3.58 7.06
C PHE A 367 -19.74 5.06 7.15
N THR A 368 -19.31 5.65 6.04
CA THR A 368 -19.03 7.09 5.92
C THR A 368 -20.34 7.88 5.89
N LYS A 369 -20.44 8.95 6.67
CA LYS A 369 -21.63 9.83 6.72
C LYS A 369 -21.55 10.98 5.74
#